data_AF-A0A1H4JPN6-F1
#
_entry.id   AF-A0A1H4JPN6-F1
#
_cell.length_a   1.000
_cell.length_b   1.000
_cell.length_c   1.000
_cell.angle_alpha   90.00
_cell.angle_beta   90.00
_cell.angle_gamma   90.00
#
_symmetry.space_group_name_H-M   'P 1'
#
loop_
_entity.id
_entity.type
_entity.pdbx_description
1 polymer ?
#
loop_
_entity_poly.entity_id
_entity_poly.type
_entity_poly.pdbx_seq_one_letter_code
_entity_poly.pdbx_strand_id
1 'polypeptide(L)'
;MPDITPPSAHQVTRRSVARSAVWATPVIAAAVAAPAAAASVTPTCPTCIKAGIPLVGGLASGAWTSQALVAGNKGTIALGGAFGLDATQCGITWQNIFQPAFTFVVTQATLTMSDGRTYNSGVGAGVGAGNTSTVGVFPSAFVFTNVSLPNGGAVVGIGSYPVVPKTLSVNVTLSLQYGLGLTLQCPYTLTWNLNGVATGGVAFGIGTVNFSGVATV
;
A
#
# COMPACT_ATOMS: atom_id res chain seq x y z
N MET A 1 64.86 -57.27 43.98
CA MET A 1 63.67 -57.25 43.11
C MET A 1 62.77 -56.14 43.63
N PRO A 2 62.42 -55.12 42.82
CA PRO A 2 61.69 -53.96 43.29
C PRO A 2 60.21 -54.26 43.46
N ASP A 3 59.65 -53.72 44.53
CA ASP A 3 58.23 -53.71 44.86
C ASP A 3 57.50 -52.68 43.99
N ILE A 4 56.45 -53.12 43.30
CA ILE A 4 55.63 -52.29 42.41
C ILE A 4 54.25 -52.17 43.06
N THR A 5 54.05 -51.13 43.85
CA THR A 5 52.71 -50.70 44.27
C THR A 5 52.11 -49.74 43.24
N PRO A 6 50.85 -49.93 42.78
CA PRO A 6 50.20 -49.00 41.86
C PRO A 6 49.81 -47.68 42.57
N PRO A 7 49.86 -46.52 41.87
CA PRO A 7 49.43 -45.25 42.46
C PRO A 7 47.90 -45.21 42.64
N SER A 8 47.46 -44.65 43.77
CA SER A 8 46.06 -44.56 44.17
C SER A 8 45.21 -43.78 43.16
N ALA A 9 44.05 -44.32 42.82
CA ALA A 9 43.05 -43.65 42.01
C ALA A 9 42.57 -42.34 42.68
N HIS A 10 42.80 -41.21 42.01
CA HIS A 10 42.18 -39.94 42.38
C HIS A 10 40.66 -40.08 42.27
N GLN A 11 39.96 -40.05 43.41
CA GLN A 11 38.51 -39.89 43.45
C GLN A 11 38.14 -38.51 42.88
N VAL A 12 37.57 -38.49 41.67
CA VAL A 12 36.90 -37.31 41.12
C VAL A 12 35.60 -37.12 41.89
N THR A 13 35.66 -36.33 42.96
CA THR A 13 34.54 -36.05 43.85
C THR A 13 33.40 -35.36 43.09
N ARG A 14 32.17 -35.89 43.22
CA ARG A 14 30.92 -35.40 42.59
C ARG A 14 30.64 -33.89 42.79
N ARG A 15 31.30 -33.23 43.73
CA ARG A 15 31.23 -31.78 43.96
C ARG A 15 31.81 -30.94 42.81
N SER A 16 32.76 -31.46 42.04
CA SER A 16 33.39 -30.70 40.95
C SER A 16 32.49 -30.57 39.72
N VAL A 17 31.60 -31.54 39.48
CA VAL A 17 30.67 -31.52 38.33
C VAL A 17 29.49 -30.57 38.56
N ALA A 18 29.03 -30.43 39.81
CA ALA A 18 27.95 -29.50 40.13
C ALA A 18 28.38 -28.03 40.03
N ARG A 19 29.68 -27.72 40.20
CA ARG A 19 30.18 -26.34 40.05
C ARG A 19 30.25 -25.88 38.59
N SER A 20 30.50 -26.76 37.64
CA SER A 20 30.59 -26.38 36.22
C SER A 20 29.23 -26.23 35.54
N ALA A 21 28.19 -26.90 36.04
CA ALA A 21 26.84 -26.78 35.48
C ALA A 21 26.18 -25.41 35.77
N VAL A 22 26.49 -24.79 36.91
CA VAL A 22 25.91 -23.49 37.33
C VAL A 22 26.35 -22.33 36.42
N TRP A 23 27.55 -22.41 35.85
CA TRP A 23 28.06 -21.37 34.93
C TRP A 23 27.61 -21.55 33.48
N ALA A 24 27.11 -22.73 33.09
CA ALA A 24 26.63 -22.99 31.73
C ALA A 24 25.17 -22.57 31.52
N THR A 25 24.34 -22.63 32.57
CA THR A 25 22.93 -22.24 32.53
C THR A 25 22.65 -20.80 32.08
N PRO A 26 23.37 -19.75 32.54
CA PRO A 26 23.10 -18.39 32.09
C PRO A 26 23.46 -18.16 30.61
N VAL A 27 24.43 -18.90 30.07
CA VAL A 27 24.87 -18.75 28.68
C VAL A 27 23.84 -19.32 27.72
N ILE A 28 23.24 -20.47 28.03
CA ILE A 28 22.19 -21.06 27.20
C ILE A 28 20.91 -20.21 27.29
N ALA A 29 20.52 -19.77 28.48
CA ALA A 29 19.35 -18.90 28.66
C ALA A 29 19.51 -17.54 27.94
N ALA A 30 20.70 -16.95 27.97
CA ALA A 30 21.00 -15.74 27.20
C ALA A 30 21.02 -16.01 25.68
N ALA A 31 21.49 -17.19 25.25
CA ALA A 31 21.55 -17.57 23.84
C ALA A 31 20.18 -17.90 23.22
N VAL A 32 19.20 -18.38 24.01
CA VAL A 32 17.81 -18.54 23.54
C VAL A 32 16.95 -17.28 23.73
N ALA A 33 17.27 -16.41 24.68
CA ALA A 33 16.60 -15.12 24.83
C ALA A 33 17.04 -14.07 23.79
N ALA A 34 18.29 -14.14 23.33
CA ALA A 34 18.82 -13.22 22.31
C ALA A 34 18.05 -13.25 20.98
N PRO A 35 17.72 -14.41 20.36
CA PRO A 35 16.91 -14.42 19.16
C PRO A 35 15.45 -14.03 19.41
N ALA A 36 14.90 -14.25 20.61
CA ALA A 36 13.55 -13.81 20.97
C ALA A 36 13.45 -12.28 21.15
N ALA A 37 14.49 -11.64 21.69
CA ALA A 37 14.59 -10.18 21.79
C ALA A 37 15.04 -9.50 20.48
N ALA A 38 15.76 -10.22 19.61
CA ALA A 38 16.03 -9.76 18.24
C ALA A 38 14.81 -9.93 17.31
N ALA A 39 13.90 -10.85 17.62
CA ALA A 39 12.65 -11.07 16.88
C ALA A 39 11.46 -10.23 17.39
N SER A 40 11.58 -9.51 18.51
CA SER A 40 10.49 -8.68 19.05
C SER A 40 10.32 -7.33 18.36
N VAL A 41 11.10 -7.03 17.33
CA VAL A 41 10.82 -5.89 16.45
C VAL A 41 9.79 -6.36 15.43
N THR A 42 8.50 -6.29 15.80
CA THR A 42 7.44 -6.33 14.78
C THR A 42 7.78 -5.27 13.74
N PRO A 43 8.01 -5.64 12.46
CA PRO A 43 8.43 -4.68 11.47
C PRO A 43 7.35 -3.62 11.34
N THR A 44 7.73 -2.36 11.55
CA THR A 44 6.81 -1.23 11.42
C THR A 44 6.53 -0.99 9.94
N CYS A 45 5.29 -0.62 9.62
CA CYS A 45 4.91 -0.26 8.27
C CYS A 45 5.78 0.89 7.74
N PRO A 46 6.36 0.76 6.53
CA PRO A 46 7.23 1.79 5.96
C PRO A 46 6.49 3.10 5.72
N THR A 47 6.93 4.20 6.32
CA THR A 47 6.28 5.52 6.18
C THR A 47 6.63 6.25 4.87
N CYS A 48 7.52 5.67 4.07
CA CYS A 48 8.01 6.21 2.82
C CYS A 48 7.07 5.99 1.62
N ILE A 49 6.03 5.15 1.76
CA ILE A 49 5.06 4.86 0.70
C ILE A 49 4.02 5.96 0.63
N LYS A 50 3.85 6.55 -0.56
CA LYS A 50 2.96 7.70 -0.78
C LYS A 50 2.20 7.57 -2.09
N ALA A 51 1.22 8.45 -2.28
CA ALA A 51 0.58 8.61 -3.57
C ALA A 51 1.64 9.08 -4.59
N GLY A 52 1.61 8.52 -5.79
CA GLY A 52 2.54 8.81 -6.87
C GLY A 52 1.82 8.98 -8.21
N ILE A 53 2.56 9.48 -9.21
CA ILE A 53 2.07 9.62 -10.58
C ILE A 53 2.85 8.63 -11.46
N PRO A 54 2.17 7.75 -12.21
CA PRO A 54 2.83 6.72 -13.00
C PRO A 54 3.69 7.34 -14.12
N LEU A 55 4.84 6.74 -14.39
CA LEU A 55 5.70 7.09 -15.52
C LEU A 55 5.25 6.28 -16.75
N VAL A 56 4.71 6.95 -17.76
CA VAL A 56 4.30 6.32 -19.04
C VAL A 56 5.24 6.84 -20.13
N GLY A 57 6.07 5.96 -20.69
CA GLY A 57 7.03 6.34 -21.73
C GLY A 57 8.13 7.31 -21.26
N GLY A 58 8.47 7.32 -19.97
CA GLY A 58 9.48 8.23 -19.40
C GLY A 58 8.94 9.60 -18.96
N LEU A 59 7.65 9.87 -19.15
CA LEU A 59 6.98 11.08 -18.70
C LEU A 59 6.03 10.75 -17.54
N ALA A 60 6.07 11.52 -16.46
CA ALA A 60 5.08 11.43 -15.39
C ALA A 60 3.72 11.85 -15.95
N SER A 61 2.81 10.90 -16.09
CA SER A 61 1.48 11.13 -16.64
C SER A 61 0.43 10.85 -15.59
N GLY A 62 -0.15 11.92 -15.03
CA GLY A 62 -1.35 11.86 -14.21
C GLY A 62 -2.62 12.01 -15.04
N ALA A 63 -2.56 11.85 -16.37
CA ALA A 63 -3.70 12.10 -17.23
C ALA A 63 -4.80 11.05 -16.98
N TRP A 64 -6.00 11.51 -16.62
CA TRP A 64 -7.17 10.66 -16.39
C TRP A 64 -8.34 11.12 -17.26
N THR A 65 -9.16 10.16 -17.64
CA THR A 65 -10.46 10.41 -18.27
C THR A 65 -11.51 9.54 -17.62
N SER A 66 -12.76 10.02 -17.63
CA SER A 66 -13.91 9.25 -17.19
C SER A 66 -15.12 9.67 -17.98
N GLN A 67 -16.00 8.72 -18.26
CA GLN A 67 -17.33 9.00 -18.78
C GLN A 67 -18.36 8.68 -17.70
N ALA A 68 -19.39 9.50 -17.61
CA ALA A 68 -20.54 9.27 -16.77
C ALA A 68 -21.82 9.32 -17.59
N LEU A 69 -22.56 8.21 -17.55
CA LEU A 69 -23.93 8.13 -18.03
C LEU A 69 -24.84 8.53 -16.88
N VAL A 70 -25.76 9.46 -17.13
CA VAL A 70 -26.64 10.06 -16.13
C VAL A 70 -28.09 9.69 -16.43
N ALA A 71 -28.78 9.18 -15.41
CA ALA A 71 -30.21 8.92 -15.42
C ALA A 71 -30.80 9.32 -14.06
N GLY A 72 -31.88 10.08 -14.05
CA GLY A 72 -32.49 10.61 -12.82
C GLY A 72 -31.56 11.50 -11.97
N ASN A 73 -30.67 12.28 -12.62
CA ASN A 73 -29.62 13.08 -11.95
C ASN A 73 -28.59 12.25 -11.15
N LYS A 74 -28.51 10.94 -11.41
CA LYS A 74 -27.53 10.03 -10.83
C LYS A 74 -26.74 9.39 -11.96
N GLY A 75 -25.42 9.35 -11.80
CA GLY A 75 -24.57 8.69 -12.78
C GLY A 75 -23.51 7.80 -12.16
N THR A 76 -22.85 7.06 -13.04
CA THR A 76 -21.73 6.21 -12.68
C THR A 76 -20.46 6.79 -13.29
N ILE A 77 -19.46 7.09 -12.47
CA ILE A 77 -18.15 7.63 -12.89
C ILE A 77 -17.14 6.49 -12.81
N ALA A 78 -16.41 6.20 -13.89
CA ALA A 78 -15.34 5.22 -13.91
C ALA A 78 -14.00 5.91 -14.17
N LEU A 79 -13.17 6.06 -13.13
CA LEU A 79 -11.84 6.67 -13.21
C LEU A 79 -10.79 5.61 -13.54
N GLY A 80 -10.12 5.73 -14.68
CA GLY A 80 -9.04 4.83 -15.09
C GLY A 80 -7.68 5.53 -15.27
N GLY A 81 -6.60 4.77 -15.10
CA GLY A 81 -5.35 4.95 -15.87
C GLY A 81 -4.30 5.95 -15.38
N ALA A 82 -4.46 6.62 -14.23
CA ALA A 82 -3.57 7.74 -13.84
C ALA A 82 -2.95 7.66 -12.43
N PHE A 83 -3.25 6.62 -11.67
CA PHE A 83 -2.93 6.58 -10.24
C PHE A 83 -1.78 5.61 -10.00
N GLY A 84 -0.77 6.08 -9.27
CA GLY A 84 0.40 5.29 -8.95
C GLY A 84 0.78 5.37 -7.47
N LEU A 85 1.58 4.42 -7.03
CA LEU A 85 2.12 4.36 -5.68
C LEU A 85 3.60 4.65 -5.76
N ASP A 86 4.05 5.72 -5.10
CA ASP A 86 5.46 6.07 -5.03
C ASP A 86 6.12 5.37 -3.83
N ALA A 87 7.01 4.43 -4.14
CA ALA A 87 7.86 3.76 -3.17
C ALA A 87 9.36 4.05 -3.43
N THR A 88 9.69 5.11 -4.18
CA THR A 88 11.08 5.48 -4.50
C THR A 88 11.90 5.80 -3.25
N GLN A 89 11.29 6.42 -2.25
CA GLN A 89 11.93 6.72 -0.97
C GLN A 89 12.02 5.52 -0.02
N CYS A 90 11.43 4.37 -0.38
CA CYS A 90 11.50 3.13 0.38
C CYS A 90 12.71 2.27 0.00
N GLY A 91 13.75 2.91 -0.55
CA GLY A 91 14.93 2.26 -1.10
C GLY A 91 15.63 1.26 -0.16
N ILE A 92 16.46 0.45 -0.80
CA ILE A 92 17.30 -0.64 -0.27
C ILE A 92 18.03 -0.23 1.02
N THR A 93 17.47 -0.60 2.17
CA THR A 93 18.23 -0.65 3.43
C THR A 93 18.95 -2.00 3.49
N TRP A 94 20.06 -2.07 4.23
CA TRP A 94 20.88 -3.29 4.41
C TRP A 94 20.09 -4.52 4.90
N GLN A 95 18.85 -4.34 5.36
CA GLN A 95 17.92 -5.40 5.80
C GLN A 95 17.01 -5.94 4.68
N ASN A 96 16.98 -5.30 3.49
CA ASN A 96 16.06 -5.57 2.37
C ASN A 96 16.82 -5.75 1.03
N ILE A 97 17.93 -6.49 1.03
CA ILE A 97 18.76 -6.75 -0.17
C ILE A 97 18.02 -7.58 -1.23
N PHE A 98 17.04 -8.38 -0.82
CA PHE A 98 16.05 -8.95 -1.74
C PHE A 98 14.95 -7.92 -1.88
N GLN A 99 14.89 -7.19 -3.00
CA GLN A 99 13.84 -6.22 -3.31
C GLN A 99 12.48 -6.80 -2.93
N PRO A 100 11.83 -6.38 -1.82
CA PRO A 100 10.56 -6.97 -1.46
C PRO A 100 9.55 -6.45 -2.47
N ALA A 101 9.17 -7.33 -3.40
CA ALA A 101 7.96 -7.16 -4.17
C ALA A 101 6.83 -7.00 -3.13
N PHE A 102 6.21 -5.83 -3.09
CA PHE A 102 5.01 -5.64 -2.31
C PHE A 102 3.83 -6.00 -3.21
N THR A 103 2.84 -6.67 -2.65
CA THR A 103 1.53 -6.75 -3.29
C THR A 103 0.59 -5.81 -2.56
N PHE A 104 -0.35 -5.22 -3.29
CA PHE A 104 -1.32 -4.34 -2.72
C PHE A 104 -2.72 -4.78 -3.11
N VAL A 105 -3.63 -4.65 -2.16
CA VAL A 105 -5.07 -4.83 -2.39
C VAL A 105 -5.73 -3.51 -2.09
N VAL A 106 -6.35 -2.91 -3.10
CA VAL A 106 -7.22 -1.76 -2.87
C VAL A 106 -8.45 -2.25 -2.11
N THR A 107 -8.79 -1.65 -0.98
CA THR A 107 -9.96 -2.03 -0.19
C THR A 107 -11.15 -1.13 -0.46
N GLN A 108 -10.88 0.16 -0.68
CA GLN A 108 -11.91 1.17 -0.92
C GLN A 108 -11.31 2.36 -1.66
N ALA A 109 -12.11 2.98 -2.53
CA ALA A 109 -11.81 4.28 -3.11
C ALA A 109 -12.91 5.29 -2.71
N THR A 110 -12.53 6.53 -2.50
CA THR A 110 -13.40 7.65 -2.14
C THR A 110 -13.14 8.79 -3.11
N LEU A 111 -14.17 9.18 -3.84
CA LEU A 111 -14.16 10.30 -4.77
C LEU A 111 -14.86 11.49 -4.13
N THR A 112 -14.19 12.63 -4.06
CA THR A 112 -14.80 13.90 -3.66
C THR A 112 -15.03 14.76 -4.89
N MET A 113 -16.25 15.24 -5.06
CA MET A 113 -16.65 16.15 -6.14
C MET A 113 -16.51 17.62 -5.70
N SER A 114 -16.57 18.55 -6.64
CA SER A 114 -16.47 20.00 -6.39
C SER A 114 -17.61 20.58 -5.56
N ASP A 115 -18.73 19.87 -5.43
CA ASP A 115 -19.84 20.22 -4.54
C ASP A 115 -19.61 19.78 -3.08
N GLY A 116 -18.45 19.19 -2.78
CA GLY A 116 -18.08 18.70 -1.45
C GLY A 116 -18.65 17.33 -1.11
N ARG A 117 -19.44 16.70 -2.00
CA ARG A 117 -19.96 15.35 -1.77
C ARG A 117 -18.89 14.30 -2.02
N THR A 118 -18.86 13.30 -1.15
CA THR A 118 -17.99 12.14 -1.25
C THR A 118 -18.76 10.90 -1.67
N TYR A 119 -18.13 10.06 -2.48
CA TYR A 119 -18.69 8.80 -2.98
C TYR A 119 -17.68 7.70 -2.75
N ASN A 120 -18.12 6.64 -2.09
CA ASN A 120 -17.27 5.49 -1.82
C ASN A 120 -17.52 4.40 -2.87
N SER A 121 -16.46 3.70 -3.24
CA SER A 121 -16.50 2.55 -4.11
C SER A 121 -15.65 1.42 -3.55
N GLY A 122 -16.20 0.20 -3.57
CA GLY A 122 -15.43 -1.04 -3.46
C GLY A 122 -15.23 -1.74 -4.81
N VAL A 123 -15.74 -1.16 -5.90
CA VAL A 123 -15.72 -1.76 -7.25
C VAL A 123 -14.50 -1.21 -8.00
N GLY A 124 -13.72 -2.12 -8.58
CA GLY A 124 -12.42 -1.76 -9.15
C GLY A 124 -11.29 -1.77 -8.13
N ALA A 125 -11.50 -2.41 -6.98
CA ALA A 125 -10.47 -2.78 -6.03
C ALA A 125 -9.57 -3.86 -6.66
N GLY A 126 -8.49 -3.43 -7.32
CA GLY A 126 -7.52 -4.33 -7.96
C GLY A 126 -6.48 -4.83 -6.98
N VAL A 127 -5.93 -6.01 -7.28
CA VAL A 127 -4.68 -6.48 -6.69
C VAL A 127 -3.56 -6.13 -7.66
N GLY A 128 -2.48 -5.54 -7.16
CA GLY A 128 -1.29 -5.28 -7.96
C GLY A 128 -0.02 -5.66 -7.21
N ALA A 129 1.08 -5.71 -7.93
CA ALA A 129 2.40 -5.90 -7.36
C ALA A 129 3.32 -4.77 -7.81
N GLY A 130 4.25 -4.37 -6.95
CA GLY A 130 5.25 -3.36 -7.26
C GLY A 130 6.54 -3.64 -6.50
N ASN A 131 7.62 -3.00 -6.92
CA ASN A 131 8.90 -3.10 -6.24
C ASN A 131 9.18 -1.83 -5.47
N THR A 132 9.77 -1.97 -4.28
CA THR A 132 10.40 -0.83 -3.60
C THR A 132 11.41 -0.17 -4.55
N SER A 133 11.52 1.16 -4.50
CA SER A 133 12.31 1.98 -5.44
C SER A 133 11.65 2.31 -6.78
N THR A 134 10.39 1.95 -7.00
CA THR A 134 9.66 2.27 -8.24
C THR A 134 8.31 2.92 -7.96
N VAL A 135 7.77 3.61 -8.96
CA VAL A 135 6.38 4.06 -8.94
C VAL A 135 5.53 2.94 -9.55
N GLY A 136 4.74 2.25 -8.73
CA GLY A 136 3.79 1.24 -9.19
C GLY A 136 2.53 1.88 -9.77
N VAL A 137 1.83 1.20 -10.67
CA VAL A 137 0.56 1.67 -11.25
C VAL A 137 -0.59 0.84 -10.70
N PHE A 138 -1.72 1.47 -10.37
CA PHE A 138 -2.93 0.73 -10.04
C PHE A 138 -3.52 0.11 -11.33
N PRO A 139 -3.68 -1.23 -11.40
CA PRO A 139 -4.14 -1.89 -12.62
C PRO A 139 -5.65 -1.74 -12.87
N SER A 140 -6.40 -1.08 -11.99
CA SER A 140 -7.86 -1.08 -12.00
C SER A 140 -8.47 0.31 -12.16
N ALA A 141 -9.68 0.33 -12.74
CA ALA A 141 -10.52 1.52 -12.83
C ALA A 141 -11.44 1.60 -11.60
N PHE A 142 -11.49 2.74 -10.92
CA PHE A 142 -12.35 2.95 -9.75
C PHE A 142 -13.74 3.40 -10.21
N VAL A 143 -14.79 2.66 -9.82
CA VAL A 143 -16.16 2.91 -10.32
C VAL A 143 -17.06 3.43 -9.20
N PHE A 144 -17.53 4.66 -9.32
CA PHE A 144 -18.41 5.32 -8.35
C PHE A 144 -19.82 5.38 -8.90
N THR A 145 -20.78 4.77 -8.21
CA THR A 145 -22.20 4.76 -8.60
C THR A 145 -23.00 5.77 -7.79
N ASN A 146 -24.20 6.10 -8.26
CA ASN A 146 -25.11 7.05 -7.62
C ASN A 146 -24.51 8.45 -7.39
N VAL A 147 -23.55 8.84 -8.24
CA VAL A 147 -22.94 10.18 -8.18
C VAL A 147 -23.99 11.21 -8.57
N SER A 148 -24.18 12.21 -7.73
CA SER A 148 -25.14 13.29 -7.98
C SER A 148 -24.63 14.18 -9.10
N LEU A 149 -25.28 14.12 -10.25
CA LEU A 149 -24.95 14.88 -11.44
C LEU A 149 -26.16 15.73 -11.81
N PRO A 150 -26.22 17.00 -11.34
CA PRO A 150 -27.39 17.86 -11.57
C PRO A 150 -27.52 18.23 -13.04
N ASN A 151 -28.72 18.70 -13.41
CA ASN A 151 -28.91 19.32 -14.72
C ASN A 151 -27.93 20.48 -14.91
N GLY A 152 -27.26 20.50 -16.06
CA GLY A 152 -26.20 21.47 -16.32
C GLY A 152 -25.29 21.02 -17.45
N GLY A 153 -24.29 21.84 -17.72
CA GLY A 153 -23.46 21.71 -18.91
C GLY A 153 -24.20 22.10 -20.18
N ALA A 154 -23.54 21.85 -21.29
CA ALA A 154 -23.95 22.38 -22.57
C ALA A 154 -24.59 21.27 -23.41
N VAL A 155 -25.92 21.21 -23.43
CA VAL A 155 -26.66 20.42 -24.44
C VAL A 155 -26.46 21.02 -25.85
N VAL A 156 -26.07 22.31 -25.92
CA VAL A 156 -25.93 23.11 -27.16
C VAL A 156 -24.69 24.03 -27.14
N GLY A 157 -23.60 23.64 -26.48
CA GLY A 157 -22.28 24.29 -26.63
C GLY A 157 -21.93 25.54 -25.80
N ILE A 158 -22.66 25.93 -24.75
CA ILE A 158 -22.24 27.09 -23.91
C ILE A 158 -22.41 26.79 -22.41
N GLY A 159 -21.29 26.54 -21.71
CA GLY A 159 -21.22 26.43 -20.25
C GLY A 159 -20.41 25.21 -19.75
N SER A 160 -19.47 25.45 -18.81
CA SER A 160 -18.77 24.37 -18.10
C SER A 160 -19.73 23.63 -17.17
N TYR A 161 -19.63 22.30 -17.09
CA TYR A 161 -20.48 21.52 -16.19
C TYR A 161 -20.10 21.82 -14.73
N PRO A 162 -21.07 22.07 -13.83
CA PRO A 162 -20.79 22.67 -12.51
C PRO A 162 -20.13 21.72 -11.50
N VAL A 163 -20.32 20.41 -11.65
CA VAL A 163 -19.86 19.41 -10.68
C VAL A 163 -18.77 18.54 -11.30
N VAL A 164 -17.55 18.64 -10.79
CA VAL A 164 -16.36 17.93 -11.31
C VAL A 164 -15.62 17.17 -10.21
N PRO A 165 -14.96 16.04 -10.52
CA PRO A 165 -14.03 15.37 -9.60
C PRO A 165 -12.94 16.32 -9.07
N LYS A 166 -12.66 16.26 -7.76
CA LYS A 166 -11.64 17.09 -7.09
C LYS A 166 -10.58 16.29 -6.36
N THR A 167 -10.93 15.26 -5.63
CA THR A 167 -9.96 14.40 -4.95
C THR A 167 -10.34 12.95 -5.07
N LEU A 168 -9.34 12.09 -5.20
CA LEU A 168 -9.48 10.65 -5.13
C LEU A 168 -8.62 10.16 -3.97
N SER A 169 -9.22 9.49 -2.99
CA SER A 169 -8.52 8.81 -1.91
C SER A 169 -8.74 7.32 -2.03
N VAL A 170 -7.68 6.53 -2.01
CA VAL A 170 -7.74 5.07 -2.11
C VAL A 170 -7.10 4.46 -0.87
N ASN A 171 -7.88 3.64 -0.18
CA ASN A 171 -7.40 2.80 0.91
C ASN A 171 -6.83 1.52 0.31
N VAL A 172 -5.59 1.21 0.69
CA VAL A 172 -4.82 0.11 0.16
C VAL A 172 -4.21 -0.66 1.31
N THR A 173 -4.31 -1.98 1.27
CA THR A 173 -3.56 -2.86 2.16
C THR A 173 -2.37 -3.42 1.40
N LEU A 174 -1.18 -3.01 1.81
CA LEU A 174 0.08 -3.51 1.28
C LEU A 174 0.51 -4.73 2.07
N SER A 175 0.89 -5.80 1.37
CA SER A 175 1.57 -6.95 1.96
C SER A 175 3.04 -6.95 1.51
N LEU A 176 3.92 -6.81 2.49
CA LEU A 176 5.37 -6.79 2.33
C LEU A 176 5.90 -8.14 2.80
N GLN A 177 6.66 -8.84 1.95
CA GLN A 177 7.32 -10.07 2.33
C GLN A 177 8.69 -9.74 2.94
N TYR A 178 8.89 -10.13 4.21
CA TYR A 178 10.14 -9.97 4.94
C TYR A 178 10.74 -11.36 5.19
N GLY A 179 11.83 -11.69 4.48
CA GLY A 179 12.50 -13.00 4.64
C GLY A 179 11.63 -14.21 4.25
N LEU A 180 12.03 -15.40 4.69
CA LEU A 180 11.34 -16.66 4.37
C LEU A 180 10.02 -16.79 5.19
N GLY A 181 8.92 -16.32 4.61
CA GLY A 181 7.56 -16.68 5.04
C GLY A 181 6.87 -15.70 6.00
N LEU A 182 7.48 -14.56 6.35
CA LEU A 182 6.79 -13.52 7.12
C LEU A 182 6.19 -12.47 6.18
N THR A 183 4.88 -12.24 6.33
CA THR A 183 4.15 -11.23 5.58
C THR A 183 3.64 -10.17 6.54
N LEU A 184 4.00 -8.91 6.31
CA LEU A 184 3.48 -7.76 7.06
C LEU A 184 2.39 -7.09 6.23
N GLN A 185 1.20 -6.93 6.80
CA GLN A 185 0.11 -6.18 6.19
C GLN A 185 0.01 -4.77 6.78
N CYS A 186 0.02 -3.77 5.89
CA CYS A 186 0.04 -2.37 6.25
C CYS A 186 -1.04 -1.59 5.51
N PRO A 187 -2.01 -0.98 6.22
CA PRO A 187 -3.01 -0.12 5.61
C PRO A 187 -2.41 1.26 5.30
N TYR A 188 -2.66 1.75 4.09
CA TYR A 188 -2.30 3.09 3.63
C TYR A 188 -3.50 3.76 2.98
N THR A 189 -3.56 5.08 3.11
CA THR A 189 -4.50 5.93 2.37
C THR A 189 -3.69 6.80 1.43
N LEU A 190 -3.90 6.60 0.13
CA LEU A 190 -3.23 7.34 -0.94
C LEU A 190 -4.22 8.35 -1.50
N THR A 191 -3.84 9.62 -1.57
CA THR A 191 -4.73 10.68 -2.05
C THR A 191 -4.11 11.41 -3.22
N TRP A 192 -4.90 11.62 -4.27
CA TRP A 192 -4.56 12.42 -5.44
C TRP A 192 -5.55 13.58 -5.58
N ASN A 193 -5.02 14.74 -5.94
CA ASN A 193 -5.78 15.90 -6.35
C ASN A 193 -6.11 15.78 -7.84
N LEU A 194 -7.38 15.86 -8.19
CA LEU A 194 -7.88 15.77 -9.55
C LEU A 194 -8.13 17.18 -10.08
N ASN A 195 -7.31 17.61 -11.04
CA ASN A 195 -7.49 18.86 -11.76
C ASN A 195 -8.08 18.54 -13.12
N GLY A 196 -9.41 18.49 -13.17
CA GLY A 196 -10.15 18.15 -14.39
C GLY A 196 -11.20 19.16 -14.79
N VAL A 197 -11.62 19.03 -16.04
CA VAL A 197 -12.75 19.73 -16.65
C VAL A 197 -13.82 18.70 -17.03
N ALA A 198 -15.04 19.17 -17.21
CA ALA A 198 -16.16 18.37 -17.63
C ALA A 198 -16.77 18.92 -18.91
N THR A 199 -17.11 18.00 -19.82
CA THR A 199 -17.75 18.28 -21.10
C THR A 199 -19.01 17.43 -21.23
N GLY A 200 -19.98 17.89 -22.03
CA GLY A 200 -21.28 17.26 -22.16
C GLY A 200 -22.37 17.98 -21.37
N GLY A 201 -23.47 17.28 -21.11
CA GLY A 201 -24.64 17.89 -20.49
C GLY A 201 -25.62 16.87 -19.95
N VAL A 202 -26.36 17.31 -18.93
CA VAL A 202 -27.48 16.58 -18.33
C VAL A 202 -28.70 17.47 -18.45
N ALA A 203 -29.71 16.99 -19.16
CA ALA A 203 -30.98 17.67 -19.37
C ALA A 203 -32.12 16.76 -18.90
N PHE A 204 -33.05 17.29 -18.11
CA PHE A 204 -34.17 16.52 -17.56
C PHE A 204 -33.73 15.25 -16.82
N GLY A 205 -32.56 15.31 -16.16
CA GLY A 205 -31.98 14.20 -15.40
C GLY A 205 -31.32 13.11 -16.25
N ILE A 206 -31.23 13.28 -17.57
CA ILE A 206 -30.62 12.31 -18.48
C ILE A 206 -29.49 12.99 -19.25
N GLY A 207 -28.38 12.28 -19.47
CA GLY A 207 -27.32 12.77 -20.33
C GLY A 207 -26.00 12.05 -20.13
N THR A 208 -24.95 12.66 -20.67
CA THR A 208 -23.59 12.13 -20.58
C THR A 208 -22.64 13.27 -20.24
N VAL A 209 -21.75 13.01 -19.28
CA VAL A 209 -20.69 13.93 -18.89
C VAL A 209 -19.36 13.21 -19.04
N ASN A 210 -18.43 13.80 -19.79
CA ASN A 210 -17.07 13.31 -19.92
C ASN A 210 -16.15 14.21 -19.12
N PHE A 211 -15.39 13.60 -18.22
CA PHE A 211 -14.38 14.25 -17.40
C PHE A 211 -13.00 13.93 -17.95
N SER A 212 -12.14 14.93 -18.00
CA SER A 212 -10.73 14.77 -18.33
C SER A 212 -9.89 15.70 -17.49
N GLY A 213 -8.67 15.28 -17.16
CA GLY A 213 -7.80 16.10 -16.33
C GLY A 213 -6.46 15.47 -16.06
N VAL A 214 -5.75 16.09 -15.12
CA VAL A 214 -4.48 15.61 -14.58
C VAL A 214 -4.59 15.40 -13.08
N ALA A 215 -4.06 14.28 -12.60
CA ALA A 215 -3.93 13.95 -11.20
C ALA A 215 -2.57 14.44 -10.68
N THR A 216 -2.56 15.04 -9.50
CA THR A 216 -1.37 15.49 -8.80
C THR A 216 -1.34 14.95 -7.38
N VAL A 217 -0.17 14.92 -6.75
CA VAL A 217 0.06 14.44 -5.37
C VAL A 217 0.44 15.59 -4.46
#